data_AF-A0A9P6BMQ8-F1
#
_entry.id   AF-A0A9P6BMQ8-F1
#
_cell.length_a   1.000
_cell.length_b   1.000
_cell.length_c   1.000
_cell.angle_alpha   90.00
_cell.angle_beta   90.00
_cell.angle_gamma   90.00
#
_symmetry.space_group_name_H-M   'P 1'
#
loop_
_entity.id
_entity.type
_entity.pdbx_description
1 polymer ?
#
loop_
_entity_poly.entity_id
_entity_poly.type
_entity_poly.pdbx_seq_one_letter_code
_entity_poly.pdbx_strand_id
1 'polypeptide(L)'
;MEELGGLTKLKELRSPANGNTEQDIKNFRLGSIGEAIAKNAPVLNNILRRLTSKVNSDRNPKTVISVIGSILIFLQAQTSNKLQAMMGLFLFSTGSQRKVVELMSTAGLSVSYSTIMTALEALTSDALARIKDAVVDGYWFLLYDNLNISQMTAGQRSNMIRQNSTNHTTVSSEVDVGKLLKALRDNNSLDHVPDVQVKPMVDLFALGATKLLQPKRPDDFRARNNADGEDGLNGVDEGDDFDEYIGSTEMNVKDFEDLQ
;
A
#
# COMPACT_ATOMS: atom_id res chain seq x y z
N MET A 1 -16.09 18.63 -26.41
CA MET A 1 -14.72 18.05 -26.33
C MET A 1 -13.73 19.03 -25.72
N GLU A 2 -13.82 20.32 -26.02
CA GLU A 2 -12.87 21.34 -25.52
C GLU A 2 -12.83 21.48 -23.98
N GLU A 3 -14.00 21.43 -23.31
CA GLU A 3 -14.08 21.51 -21.84
C GLU A 3 -13.28 20.41 -21.13
N LEU A 4 -13.35 19.18 -21.66
CA LEU A 4 -12.63 18.04 -21.12
C LEU A 4 -11.10 18.22 -21.25
N GLY A 5 -10.64 18.82 -22.35
CA GLY A 5 -9.22 19.14 -22.54
C GLY A 5 -8.67 20.08 -21.47
N GLY A 6 -9.49 21.00 -20.96
CA GLY A 6 -9.15 21.89 -19.84
C GLY A 6 -8.95 21.13 -18.52
N LEU A 7 -9.83 20.16 -18.23
CA LEU A 7 -9.78 19.35 -17.01
C LEU A 7 -8.49 18.54 -16.90
N THR A 8 -8.01 17.98 -18.01
CA THR A 8 -6.80 17.14 -18.00
C THR A 8 -5.54 17.88 -17.59
N LYS A 9 -5.55 19.23 -17.63
CA LYS A 9 -4.40 20.08 -17.27
C LYS A 9 -4.42 20.52 -15.80
N LEU A 10 -5.51 20.26 -15.08
CA LEU A 10 -5.66 20.67 -13.69
C LEU A 10 -4.75 19.85 -12.78
N LYS A 11 -3.89 20.53 -12.03
CA LYS A 11 -3.00 19.88 -11.04
C LYS A 11 -3.79 19.15 -9.96
N GLU A 12 -5.00 19.61 -9.65
CA GLU A 12 -5.86 19.04 -8.60
C GLU A 12 -6.31 17.59 -8.91
N LEU A 13 -6.38 17.24 -10.20
CA LEU A 13 -6.84 15.93 -10.69
C LEU A 13 -5.70 14.99 -11.10
N ARG A 14 -4.47 15.51 -11.14
CA ARG A 14 -3.27 14.75 -11.49
C ARG A 14 -2.58 14.26 -10.23
N SER A 15 -2.17 12.99 -10.22
CA SER A 15 -1.14 12.57 -9.28
C SER A 15 0.24 12.96 -9.85
N PRO A 16 1.18 13.40 -9.00
CA PRO A 16 2.54 13.69 -9.42
C PRO A 16 3.22 12.45 -10.02
N ALA A 17 4.03 12.66 -11.06
CA ALA A 17 4.76 11.57 -11.73
C ALA A 17 5.81 10.90 -10.82
N ASN A 18 6.27 11.62 -9.79
CA ASN A 18 7.29 11.16 -8.85
C ASN A 18 6.72 10.32 -7.69
N GLY A 19 5.47 9.85 -7.82
CA GLY A 19 4.77 9.10 -6.78
C GLY A 19 3.96 10.01 -5.85
N ASN A 20 2.92 9.46 -5.25
CA ASN A 20 2.08 10.19 -4.30
C ASN A 20 2.87 10.47 -3.02
N THR A 21 2.75 11.68 -2.49
CA THR A 21 3.27 11.99 -1.14
C THR A 21 2.27 11.58 -0.08
N GLU A 22 2.71 11.44 1.17
CA GLU A 22 1.80 11.17 2.29
C GLU A 22 0.73 12.26 2.44
N GLN A 23 1.09 13.52 2.15
CA GLN A 23 0.13 14.63 2.19
C GLN A 23 -0.95 14.50 1.12
N ASP A 24 -0.59 14.01 -0.08
CA ASP A 24 -1.57 13.77 -1.14
C ASP A 24 -2.61 12.73 -0.73
N ILE A 25 -2.19 11.70 0.01
CA ILE A 25 -3.07 10.65 0.54
C ILE A 25 -3.97 11.22 1.64
N LYS A 26 -3.40 11.93 2.62
CA LYS A 26 -4.17 12.52 3.73
C LYS A 26 -5.18 13.57 3.27
N ASN A 27 -4.82 14.35 2.25
CA ASN A 27 -5.66 15.42 1.71
C ASN A 27 -6.62 14.92 0.63
N PHE A 28 -6.63 13.62 0.32
CA PHE A 28 -7.51 13.08 -0.70
C PHE A 28 -8.98 13.19 -0.27
N ARG A 29 -9.79 13.88 -1.08
CA ARG A 29 -11.23 14.00 -0.91
C ARG A 29 -11.90 13.75 -2.26
N LEU A 30 -12.90 12.88 -2.29
CA LEU A 30 -13.67 12.64 -3.51
C LEU A 30 -14.56 13.84 -3.89
N GLY A 31 -14.97 14.62 -2.89
CA GLY A 31 -15.76 15.85 -3.09
C GLY A 31 -15.03 16.91 -3.91
N SER A 32 -13.73 17.10 -3.68
CA SER A 32 -12.94 18.11 -4.41
C SER A 32 -12.84 17.80 -5.90
N ILE A 33 -12.86 16.51 -6.28
CA ILE A 33 -12.87 16.11 -7.69
C ILE A 33 -14.20 16.49 -8.34
N GLY A 34 -15.32 16.23 -7.66
CA GLY A 34 -16.65 16.61 -8.15
C GLY A 34 -16.80 18.12 -8.30
N GLU A 35 -16.25 18.89 -7.36
CA GLU A 35 -16.21 20.36 -7.43
C GLU A 35 -15.37 20.86 -8.61
N ALA A 36 -14.19 20.27 -8.83
CA ALA A 36 -13.35 20.59 -9.99
C ALA A 36 -14.07 20.27 -11.32
N ILE A 37 -14.79 19.15 -11.40
CA ILE A 37 -15.59 18.78 -12.58
C ILE A 37 -16.74 19.76 -12.78
N ALA A 38 -17.49 20.07 -11.73
CA ALA A 38 -18.61 21.01 -11.79
C ALA A 38 -18.16 22.42 -12.23
N LYS A 39 -16.98 22.85 -11.78
CA LYS A 39 -16.39 24.15 -12.11
C LYS A 39 -15.89 24.23 -13.55
N ASN A 40 -15.22 23.18 -14.05
CA ASN A 40 -14.49 23.24 -15.32
C ASN A 40 -15.21 22.59 -16.51
N ALA A 41 -16.17 21.67 -16.27
CA ALA A 41 -17.05 21.12 -17.31
C ALA A 41 -18.51 21.07 -16.81
N PRO A 42 -19.17 22.24 -16.72
CA PRO A 42 -20.54 22.33 -16.22
C PRO A 42 -21.53 21.55 -17.11
N VAL A 43 -21.29 21.47 -18.42
CA VAL A 43 -22.15 20.72 -19.34
C VAL A 43 -22.09 19.23 -19.03
N LEU A 44 -20.87 18.67 -18.87
CA LEU A 44 -20.68 17.27 -18.47
C LEU A 44 -21.34 17.00 -17.13
N ASN A 45 -21.09 17.86 -16.13
CA ASN A 45 -21.66 17.71 -14.80
C ASN A 45 -23.20 17.72 -14.83
N ASN A 46 -23.81 18.61 -15.64
CA ASN A 46 -25.25 18.67 -15.79
C ASN A 46 -25.84 17.39 -16.43
N ILE A 47 -25.14 16.82 -17.42
CA ILE A 47 -25.55 15.54 -18.04
C ILE A 47 -25.46 14.42 -17.00
N LEU A 48 -24.34 14.28 -16.32
CA LEU A 48 -24.15 13.26 -15.27
C LEU A 48 -25.17 13.41 -14.14
N ARG A 49 -25.48 14.64 -13.73
CA ARG A 49 -26.50 14.94 -12.72
C ARG A 49 -27.89 14.52 -13.16
N ARG A 50 -28.26 14.75 -14.43
CA ARG A 50 -29.56 14.32 -14.98
C ARG A 50 -29.66 12.80 -15.12
N LEU A 51 -28.56 12.13 -15.49
CA LEU A 51 -28.50 10.67 -15.59
C LEU A 51 -28.62 10.00 -14.21
N THR A 52 -27.97 10.59 -13.19
CA THR A 52 -27.99 10.07 -11.82
C THR A 52 -29.24 10.45 -11.03
N SER A 53 -29.96 11.53 -11.39
CA SER A 53 -31.12 12.03 -10.63
C SER A 53 -32.36 11.13 -10.60
N LYS A 54 -32.42 10.12 -11.48
CA LYS A 54 -33.59 9.22 -11.60
C LYS A 54 -33.43 7.89 -10.86
N VAL A 55 -32.27 7.63 -10.27
CA VAL A 55 -32.04 6.36 -9.59
C VAL A 55 -32.58 6.48 -8.16
N ASN A 56 -33.60 5.69 -7.82
CA ASN A 56 -34.08 5.48 -6.45
C ASN A 56 -32.99 4.78 -5.64
N SER A 57 -31.95 5.51 -5.26
CA SER A 57 -30.78 4.94 -4.61
C SER A 57 -30.40 5.79 -3.41
N ASP A 58 -30.18 5.12 -2.28
CA ASP A 58 -29.59 5.69 -1.06
C ASP A 58 -28.16 6.23 -1.26
N ARG A 59 -27.61 6.09 -2.47
CA ARG A 59 -26.28 6.57 -2.83
C ARG A 59 -26.27 8.08 -3.01
N ASN A 60 -25.28 8.74 -2.39
CA ASN A 60 -25.07 10.17 -2.57
C ASN A 60 -24.72 10.48 -4.04
N PRO A 61 -25.56 11.22 -4.78
CA PRO A 61 -25.36 11.48 -6.20
C PRO A 61 -24.06 12.24 -6.47
N LYS A 62 -23.59 13.07 -5.53
CA LYS A 62 -22.34 13.81 -5.67
C LYS A 62 -21.14 12.86 -5.81
N THR A 63 -21.08 11.84 -4.94
CA THR A 63 -20.06 10.80 -4.96
C THR A 63 -20.06 10.04 -6.29
N VAL A 64 -21.24 9.64 -6.77
CA VAL A 64 -21.40 8.90 -8.02
C VAL A 64 -20.91 9.75 -9.21
N ILE A 65 -21.29 11.02 -9.27
CA ILE A 65 -20.84 11.94 -10.32
C ILE A 65 -19.33 12.12 -10.28
N SER A 66 -18.73 12.30 -9.09
CA SER A 66 -17.26 12.41 -8.95
C SER A 66 -16.55 11.17 -9.47
N VAL A 67 -17.03 9.97 -9.14
CA VAL A 67 -16.42 8.71 -9.58
C VAL A 67 -16.53 8.53 -11.09
N ILE A 68 -17.75 8.64 -11.64
CA ILE A 68 -17.97 8.48 -13.09
C ILE A 68 -17.17 9.53 -13.87
N GLY A 69 -17.19 10.79 -13.41
CA GLY A 69 -16.44 11.86 -14.04
C GLY A 69 -14.92 11.62 -13.99
N SER A 70 -14.40 11.11 -12.88
CA SER A 70 -12.98 10.73 -12.77
C SER A 70 -12.59 9.61 -13.71
N ILE A 71 -13.46 8.61 -13.92
CA ILE A 71 -13.22 7.52 -14.88
C ILE A 71 -13.16 8.09 -16.30
N LEU A 72 -14.14 8.92 -16.68
CA LEU A 72 -14.18 9.53 -18.02
C LEU A 72 -12.94 10.40 -18.29
N ILE A 73 -12.51 11.18 -17.31
CA ILE A 73 -11.32 12.03 -17.44
C ILE A 73 -10.06 11.18 -17.55
N PHE A 74 -9.93 10.12 -16.76
CA PHE A 74 -8.80 9.20 -16.81
C PHE A 74 -8.69 8.47 -18.15
N LEU A 75 -9.82 8.02 -18.70
CA LEU A 75 -9.88 7.39 -20.03
C LEU A 75 -9.45 8.35 -21.14
N GLN A 76 -9.71 9.65 -20.99
CA GLN A 76 -9.25 10.65 -21.95
C GLN A 76 -7.76 10.99 -21.77
N ALA A 77 -7.30 11.12 -20.53
CA ALA A 77 -5.92 11.42 -20.22
C ALA A 77 -5.46 10.68 -18.95
N GLN A 78 -4.57 9.71 -19.15
CA GLN A 78 -3.98 8.90 -18.07
C GLN A 78 -3.19 9.73 -17.04
N THR A 79 -2.87 10.99 -17.35
CA THR A 79 -2.25 11.93 -16.40
C THR A 79 -3.17 12.34 -15.25
N SER A 80 -4.50 12.25 -15.45
CA SER A 80 -5.52 12.63 -14.47
C SER A 80 -6.02 11.39 -13.74
N ASN A 81 -5.16 10.82 -12.91
CA ASN A 81 -5.32 9.51 -12.29
C ASN A 81 -5.42 9.57 -10.77
N LYS A 82 -5.74 10.73 -10.18
CA LYS A 82 -5.74 10.89 -8.71
C LYS A 82 -6.68 9.93 -7.99
N LEU A 83 -7.92 9.78 -8.48
CA LEU A 83 -8.87 8.81 -7.92
C LEU A 83 -8.35 7.37 -8.09
N GLN A 84 -7.90 7.04 -9.30
CA GLN A 84 -7.44 5.71 -9.68
C GLN A 84 -6.19 5.29 -8.91
N ALA A 85 -5.29 6.23 -8.62
CA ALA A 85 -4.09 5.98 -7.83
C ALA A 85 -4.44 5.68 -6.37
N MET A 86 -5.37 6.44 -5.78
CA MET A 86 -5.85 6.19 -4.41
C MET A 86 -6.63 4.89 -4.30
N MET A 87 -7.47 4.58 -5.29
CA MET A 87 -8.20 3.32 -5.35
C MET A 87 -7.24 2.13 -5.50
N GLY A 88 -6.21 2.24 -6.34
CA GLY A 88 -5.18 1.21 -6.48
C GLY A 88 -4.39 0.98 -5.20
N LEU A 89 -3.98 2.06 -4.52
CA LEU A 89 -3.29 1.96 -3.24
C LEU A 89 -4.17 1.35 -2.15
N PHE A 90 -5.46 1.71 -2.12
CA PHE A 90 -6.45 1.12 -1.22
C PHE A 90 -6.59 -0.39 -1.46
N LEU A 91 -6.82 -0.82 -2.70
CA LEU A 91 -6.91 -2.25 -3.05
C LEU A 91 -5.65 -3.02 -2.69
N PHE A 92 -4.47 -2.41 -2.86
CA PHE A 92 -3.22 -3.02 -2.45
C PHE A 92 -3.13 -3.16 -0.93
N SER A 93 -3.53 -2.15 -0.18
CA SER A 93 -3.50 -2.17 1.30
C SER A 93 -4.45 -3.21 1.91
N THR A 94 -5.55 -3.55 1.23
CA THR A 94 -6.48 -4.60 1.67
C THR A 94 -5.95 -6.01 1.37
N GLY A 95 -4.77 -6.15 0.78
CA GLY A 95 -4.22 -7.46 0.39
C GLY A 95 -4.90 -8.05 -0.84
N SER A 96 -5.52 -7.23 -1.69
CA SER A 96 -6.18 -7.71 -2.91
C SER A 96 -5.18 -8.43 -3.82
N GLN A 97 -5.62 -9.54 -4.42
CA GLN A 97 -4.80 -10.27 -5.37
C GLN A 97 -4.44 -9.40 -6.57
N ARG A 98 -3.23 -9.59 -7.11
CA ARG A 98 -2.73 -8.86 -8.29
C ARG A 98 -3.71 -8.89 -9.47
N LYS A 99 -4.37 -10.03 -9.73
CA LYS A 99 -5.36 -10.18 -10.80
C LYS A 99 -6.55 -9.23 -10.66
N VAL A 100 -7.01 -8.99 -9.43
CA VAL A 100 -8.13 -8.07 -9.14
C VAL A 100 -7.71 -6.63 -9.44
N VAL A 101 -6.50 -6.26 -9.04
CA VAL A 101 -5.94 -4.93 -9.34
C VAL A 101 -5.77 -4.71 -10.84
N GLU A 102 -5.29 -5.71 -11.58
CA GLU A 102 -5.17 -5.67 -13.04
C GLU A 102 -6.54 -5.57 -13.73
N LEU A 103 -7.55 -6.29 -13.24
CA LEU A 103 -8.93 -6.18 -13.72
C LEU A 103 -9.50 -4.78 -13.49
N MET A 104 -9.34 -4.23 -12.28
CA MET A 104 -9.78 -2.87 -11.95
C MET A 104 -9.03 -1.81 -12.75
N SER A 105 -7.75 -2.04 -13.05
CA SER A 105 -6.97 -1.15 -13.92
C SER A 105 -7.49 -1.16 -15.36
N THR A 106 -7.83 -2.34 -15.88
CA THR A 106 -8.41 -2.50 -17.22
C THR A 106 -9.78 -1.82 -17.31
N ALA A 107 -10.57 -1.85 -16.23
CA ALA A 107 -11.84 -1.15 -16.12
C ALA A 107 -11.72 0.39 -15.95
N GLY A 108 -10.49 0.92 -15.79
CA GLY A 108 -10.25 2.36 -15.56
C GLY A 108 -10.59 2.86 -14.15
N LEU A 109 -10.78 1.94 -13.20
CA LEU A 109 -11.08 2.23 -11.80
C LEU A 109 -9.82 2.35 -10.93
N SER A 110 -8.71 1.75 -11.37
CA SER A 110 -7.41 1.77 -10.70
C SER A 110 -6.29 2.10 -11.69
N VAL A 111 -5.14 2.52 -11.17
CA VAL A 111 -3.88 2.49 -11.93
C VAL A 111 -3.34 1.06 -12.01
N SER A 112 -2.35 0.83 -12.87
CA SER A 112 -1.73 -0.48 -13.04
C SER A 112 -0.97 -0.91 -11.77
N TYR A 113 -0.81 -2.21 -11.58
CA TYR A 113 -0.05 -2.76 -10.46
C TYR A 113 1.38 -2.21 -10.37
N SER A 114 2.06 -2.05 -11.51
CA SER A 114 3.41 -1.46 -11.55
C SER A 114 3.43 -0.02 -11.05
N THR A 115 2.44 0.80 -11.43
CA THR A 115 2.31 2.17 -10.92
C THR A 115 2.08 2.21 -9.41
N ILE A 116 1.31 1.25 -8.87
CA ILE A 116 1.12 1.14 -7.41
C ILE A 116 2.45 0.82 -6.72
N MET A 117 3.24 -0.12 -7.25
CA MET A 117 4.55 -0.45 -6.67
C MET A 117 5.49 0.75 -6.66
N THR A 118 5.59 1.49 -7.77
CA THR A 118 6.40 2.71 -7.83
C THR A 118 5.91 3.77 -6.84
N ALA A 119 4.59 3.95 -6.68
CA ALA A 119 4.04 4.86 -5.68
C ALA A 119 4.39 4.41 -4.25
N LEU A 120 4.36 3.10 -3.98
CA LEU A 120 4.72 2.53 -2.68
C LEU A 120 6.21 2.68 -2.36
N GLU A 121 7.08 2.49 -3.36
CA GLU A 121 8.52 2.73 -3.24
C GLU A 121 8.80 4.20 -2.90
N ALA A 122 8.12 5.14 -3.57
CA ALA A 122 8.23 6.57 -3.29
C ALA A 122 7.78 6.90 -1.85
N LEU A 123 6.63 6.37 -1.42
CA LEU A 123 6.14 6.55 -0.05
C LEU A 123 7.09 5.95 0.99
N THR A 124 7.65 4.78 0.72
CA THR A 124 8.60 4.11 1.62
C THR A 124 9.91 4.90 1.73
N SER A 125 10.39 5.44 0.61
CA SER A 125 11.58 6.28 0.56
C SER A 125 11.39 7.58 1.37
N ASP A 126 10.24 8.25 1.21
CA ASP A 126 9.89 9.46 1.98
C ASP A 126 9.76 9.13 3.48
N ALA A 127 9.08 8.04 3.83
CA ALA A 127 8.98 7.59 5.22
C ALA A 127 10.36 7.28 5.84
N LEU A 128 11.24 6.59 5.10
CA LEU A 128 12.61 6.32 5.55
C LEU A 128 13.44 7.59 5.72
N ALA A 129 13.29 8.58 4.84
CA ALA A 129 13.97 9.86 4.98
C ALA A 129 13.57 10.54 6.30
N ARG A 130 12.28 10.58 6.62
CA ARG A 130 11.79 11.17 7.87
C ARG A 130 12.21 10.40 9.11
N ILE A 131 12.26 9.06 9.04
CA ILE A 131 12.79 8.26 10.14
C ILE A 131 14.27 8.57 10.36
N LYS A 132 15.06 8.71 9.29
CA LYS A 132 16.48 9.10 9.40
C LYS A 132 16.63 10.47 10.07
N ASP A 133 15.81 11.43 9.67
CA ASP A 133 15.83 12.77 10.27
C ASP A 133 15.47 12.71 11.77
N ALA A 134 14.40 11.99 12.12
CA ALA A 134 13.99 11.80 13.51
C ALA A 134 15.03 11.06 14.37
N VAL A 135 15.74 10.09 13.79
CA VAL A 135 16.82 9.33 14.44
C VAL A 135 18.06 10.20 14.68
N VAL A 136 18.34 11.16 13.81
CA VAL A 136 19.45 12.10 13.98
C VAL A 136 19.14 13.11 15.09
N ASP A 137 17.88 13.55 15.19
CA ASP A 137 17.47 14.63 16.10
C ASP A 137 17.10 14.15 17.52
N GLY A 138 16.81 12.86 17.72
CA GLY A 138 16.24 12.35 18.97
C GLY A 138 16.86 11.07 19.52
N TYR A 139 16.42 10.71 20.73
CA TYR A 139 16.70 9.40 21.32
C TYR A 139 15.76 8.36 20.71
N TRP A 140 16.30 7.22 20.30
CA TRP A 140 15.54 6.10 19.77
C TRP A 140 15.94 4.82 20.49
N PHE A 141 14.98 3.91 20.64
CA PHE A 141 15.20 2.61 21.25
C PHE A 141 14.95 1.53 20.20
N LEU A 142 15.90 0.62 20.02
CA LEU A 142 15.70 -0.55 19.18
C LEU A 142 14.96 -1.61 19.99
N LEU A 143 13.65 -1.70 19.79
CA LEU A 143 12.85 -2.79 20.35
C LEU A 143 12.80 -3.90 19.31
N TYR A 144 13.60 -4.95 19.52
CA TYR A 144 13.49 -6.17 18.73
C TYR A 144 12.38 -7.03 19.32
N ASP A 145 11.26 -7.13 18.61
CA ASP A 145 10.23 -8.10 18.94
C ASP A 145 10.57 -9.44 18.28
N ASN A 146 10.57 -10.52 19.06
CA ASN A 146 10.77 -11.90 18.58
C ASN A 146 9.49 -12.40 17.87
N LEU A 147 8.90 -11.58 17.00
CA LEU A 147 7.79 -12.00 16.15
C LEU A 147 8.35 -12.92 15.08
N ASN A 148 8.34 -14.21 15.36
CA ASN A 148 8.55 -15.25 14.35
C ASN A 148 7.32 -15.28 13.42
N ILE A 149 7.21 -14.28 12.53
CA ILE A 149 6.13 -14.16 11.52
C ILE A 149 6.22 -15.30 10.48
N SER A 150 7.32 -16.06 10.47
CA SER A 150 7.65 -16.94 9.36
C SER A 150 7.02 -18.34 9.41
N GLN A 151 6.37 -18.78 10.50
CA GLN A 151 6.00 -20.21 10.64
C GLN A 151 4.72 -20.50 11.42
N MET A 152 3.61 -19.80 11.17
CA MET A 152 2.30 -20.31 11.61
C MET A 152 1.57 -20.96 10.45
N THR A 153 1.71 -22.28 10.32
CA THR A 153 0.84 -23.12 9.48
C THR A 153 -0.59 -23.05 10.02
N ALA A 154 -1.58 -23.02 9.12
CA ALA A 154 -3.01 -22.85 9.46
C ALA A 154 -3.54 -23.83 10.53
N GLY A 155 -2.92 -25.01 10.68
CA GLY A 155 -3.28 -26.02 11.68
C GLY A 155 -2.84 -25.75 13.13
N GLN A 156 -1.97 -24.77 13.39
CA GLN A 156 -1.49 -24.51 14.76
C GLN A 156 -2.43 -23.62 15.61
N ARG A 157 -3.41 -22.93 15.01
CA ARG A 157 -4.33 -22.05 15.76
C ARG A 157 -5.26 -22.79 16.72
N SER A 158 -5.62 -24.04 16.45
CA SER A 158 -6.52 -24.81 17.32
C SER A 158 -5.84 -25.32 18.60
N ASN A 159 -4.53 -25.54 18.58
CA ASN A 159 -3.79 -26.11 19.71
C ASN A 159 -3.01 -25.09 20.56
N MET A 160 -2.84 -23.84 20.10
CA MET A 160 -1.99 -22.85 20.76
C MET A 160 -2.71 -21.95 21.79
N ILE A 161 -3.98 -22.21 22.11
CA ILE A 161 -4.71 -21.48 23.16
C ILE A 161 -4.21 -21.85 24.58
N ARG A 162 -3.38 -22.90 24.73
CA ARG A 162 -3.07 -23.45 26.06
C ARG A 162 -1.64 -23.32 26.57
N GLN A 163 -0.64 -23.03 25.74
CA GLN A 163 0.76 -22.98 26.22
C GLN A 163 1.60 -21.99 25.40
N ASN A 164 1.83 -20.77 25.93
CA ASN A 164 3.18 -20.21 26.02
C ASN A 164 3.20 -18.87 26.79
N SER A 165 4.03 -18.87 27.83
CA SER A 165 4.48 -17.71 28.58
C SER A 165 5.41 -16.86 27.71
N THR A 166 5.06 -15.60 27.47
CA THR A 166 5.85 -14.64 26.71
C THR A 166 7.00 -14.09 27.57
N ASN A 167 8.23 -14.51 27.28
CA ASN A 167 9.44 -13.85 27.78
C ASN A 167 9.79 -12.71 26.81
N HIS A 168 9.53 -11.46 27.19
CA HIS A 168 10.05 -10.31 26.47
C HIS A 168 11.44 -9.96 27.03
N THR A 169 12.40 -9.69 26.15
CA THR A 169 13.73 -9.20 26.55
C THR A 169 13.93 -7.83 25.92
N THR A 170 13.90 -6.78 26.74
CA THR A 170 14.19 -5.41 26.30
C THR A 170 15.70 -5.18 26.43
N VAL A 171 16.41 -5.03 25.32
CA VAL A 171 17.80 -4.55 25.32
C VAL A 171 17.75 -3.05 25.09
N SER A 172 17.94 -2.27 26.15
CA SER A 172 18.10 -0.81 26.05
C SER A 172 19.58 -0.51 25.81
N SER A 173 19.92 -0.09 24.60
CA SER A 173 21.24 0.50 24.33
C SER A 173 21.08 2.02 24.22
N GLU A 174 21.52 2.73 25.25
CA GLU A 174 21.62 4.19 25.23
C GLU A 174 22.86 4.57 24.42
N VAL A 175 22.69 4.65 23.09
CA VAL A 175 23.73 5.13 22.18
C VAL A 175 23.30 6.50 21.69
N ASP A 176 24.04 7.54 22.09
CA ASP A 176 23.89 8.88 21.57
C ASP A 176 24.49 8.94 20.15
N VAL A 177 23.70 8.46 19.18
CA VAL A 177 24.09 8.37 17.77
C VAL A 177 24.36 9.76 17.18
N GLY A 178 23.69 10.79 17.70
CA GLY A 178 23.92 12.19 17.34
C GLY A 178 25.35 12.64 17.65
N LYS A 179 25.85 12.35 18.87
CA LYS A 179 27.27 12.58 19.20
C LYS A 179 28.23 11.77 18.32
N LEU A 180 27.87 10.52 18.00
CA LEU A 180 28.74 9.61 17.24
C LEU A 180 28.84 10.02 15.75
N LEU A 181 27.72 10.39 15.13
CA LEU A 181 27.67 10.91 13.76
C LEU A 181 28.29 12.31 13.65
N LYS A 182 28.18 13.14 14.69
CA LYS A 182 28.86 14.43 14.75
C LYS A 182 30.39 14.24 14.88
N ALA A 183 30.83 13.33 15.74
CA ALA A 183 32.25 12.97 15.86
C ALA A 183 32.82 12.40 14.54
N LEU A 184 32.07 11.57 13.81
CA LEU A 184 32.50 11.04 12.51
C LEU A 184 32.54 12.12 11.41
N ARG A 185 31.63 13.10 11.46
CA ARG A 185 31.60 14.23 10.52
C ARG A 185 32.72 15.23 10.77
N ASP A 186 33.03 15.47 12.04
CA ASP A 186 34.04 16.43 12.47
C ASP A 186 35.47 15.83 12.35
N ASN A 187 35.63 14.50 12.39
CA ASN A 187 36.91 13.80 12.29
C ASN A 187 37.28 13.39 10.85
N ASN A 188 37.32 14.33 9.92
CA ASN A 188 37.82 14.09 8.55
C ASN A 188 39.36 13.94 8.46
N SER A 189 40.01 13.46 9.53
CA SER A 189 41.39 12.98 9.56
C SER A 189 41.35 11.52 10.01
N LEU A 190 41.56 10.64 9.03
CA LEU A 190 41.32 9.20 9.13
C LEU A 190 42.46 8.43 9.83
N ASP A 191 43.26 9.07 10.67
CA ASP A 191 44.49 8.47 11.20
C ASP A 191 44.42 8.07 12.67
N HIS A 192 43.37 8.43 13.41
CA HIS A 192 43.26 8.08 14.83
C HIS A 192 41.81 8.01 15.35
N VAL A 193 41.03 7.04 14.85
CA VAL A 193 39.84 6.58 15.57
C VAL A 193 40.25 5.35 16.39
N PRO A 194 40.19 5.39 17.73
CA PRO A 194 40.45 4.20 18.53
C PRO A 194 39.45 3.11 18.14
N ASP A 195 39.94 1.88 18.09
CA ASP A 195 39.27 0.64 17.66
C ASP A 195 38.10 0.28 18.60
N VAL A 196 37.10 1.17 18.65
CA VAL A 196 35.87 1.02 19.42
C VAL A 196 34.84 0.42 18.47
N GLN A 197 34.21 -0.65 18.96
CA GLN A 197 33.32 -1.62 18.32
C GLN A 197 32.06 -1.07 17.59
N VAL A 198 32.20 -0.05 16.74
CA VAL A 198 31.09 0.49 15.93
C VAL A 198 31.07 -0.15 14.55
N LYS A 199 32.24 -0.53 14.01
CA LYS A 199 32.38 -1.21 12.71
C LYS A 199 31.57 -2.52 12.62
N PRO A 200 31.56 -3.40 13.64
CA PRO A 200 30.76 -4.62 13.59
C PRO A 200 29.25 -4.36 13.57
N MET A 201 28.78 -3.27 14.21
CA MET A 201 27.35 -2.99 14.36
C MET A 201 26.76 -2.34 13.09
N VAL A 202 27.52 -1.47 12.42
CA VAL A 202 27.13 -0.92 11.10
C VAL A 202 27.16 -2.03 10.04
N ASP A 203 28.16 -2.92 10.07
CA ASP A 203 28.24 -4.07 9.18
C ASP A 203 27.10 -5.08 9.46
N LEU A 204 26.70 -5.29 10.72
CA LEU A 204 25.55 -6.11 11.09
C LEU A 204 24.22 -5.52 10.59
N PHE A 205 24.08 -4.19 10.64
CA PHE A 205 22.90 -3.48 10.13
C PHE A 205 22.82 -3.57 8.60
N ALA A 206 23.96 -3.40 7.90
CA ALA A 206 24.05 -3.53 6.45
C ALA A 206 23.80 -4.98 5.97
N LEU A 207 24.31 -5.98 6.71
CA LEU A 207 24.14 -7.40 6.42
C LEU A 207 22.71 -7.91 6.72
N GLY A 208 22.07 -7.38 7.78
CA GLY A 208 20.67 -7.66 8.11
C GLY A 208 19.70 -7.06 7.10
N ALA A 209 19.92 -5.80 6.70
CA ALA A 209 19.09 -5.12 5.71
C ALA A 209 19.18 -5.78 4.31
N THR A 210 20.38 -6.22 3.90
CA THR A 210 20.57 -6.93 2.62
C THR A 210 19.99 -8.33 2.59
N LYS A 211 19.87 -9.03 3.73
CA LYS A 211 19.16 -10.33 3.80
C LYS A 211 17.64 -10.21 3.83
N LEU A 212 17.10 -9.14 4.42
CA LEU A 212 15.66 -8.89 4.50
C LEU A 212 15.07 -8.32 3.20
N LEU A 213 15.89 -7.68 2.35
CA LEU A 213 15.46 -7.07 1.09
C LEU A 213 15.68 -7.94 -0.15
N GLN A 214 16.17 -9.17 -0.03
CA GLN A 214 16.21 -10.08 -1.19
C GLN A 214 14.80 -10.60 -1.48
N PRO A 215 14.20 -10.28 -2.63
CA PRO A 215 12.94 -10.92 -3.03
C PRO A 215 13.20 -12.43 -3.15
N LYS A 216 12.39 -13.24 -2.46
CA LYS A 216 12.40 -14.70 -2.63
C LYS A 216 12.29 -15.01 -4.13
N ARG A 217 13.18 -15.88 -4.64
CA ARG A 217 13.20 -16.24 -6.05
C ARG A 217 11.85 -16.88 -6.42
N PRO A 218 11.29 -16.57 -7.61
CA PRO A 218 10.00 -17.12 -8.06
C PRO A 218 9.93 -18.66 -8.07
N ASP A 219 11.09 -19.32 -8.17
CA ASP A 219 11.18 -20.78 -8.30
C ASP A 219 10.86 -21.53 -7.00
N ASP A 220 10.97 -20.87 -5.83
CA ASP A 220 10.67 -21.48 -4.53
C ASP A 220 9.16 -21.73 -4.32
N PHE A 221 8.30 -21.12 -5.13
CA PHE A 221 6.85 -21.34 -5.08
C PHE A 221 6.40 -22.56 -5.89
N ARG A 222 7.18 -23.03 -6.88
CA ARG A 222 6.80 -24.16 -7.74
C ARG A 222 7.09 -25.53 -7.12
N ALA A 223 8.04 -25.62 -6.19
CA ALA A 223 8.44 -26.89 -5.59
C ALA A 223 7.44 -27.45 -4.55
N ARG A 224 6.41 -26.70 -4.15
CA ARG A 224 5.47 -27.12 -3.09
C ARG A 224 4.17 -27.75 -3.57
N ASN A 225 3.86 -27.70 -4.87
CA ASN A 225 2.60 -28.25 -5.40
C ASN A 225 2.73 -29.64 -6.03
N ASN A 226 3.93 -30.26 -5.99
CA ASN A 226 4.17 -31.57 -6.65
C ASN A 226 4.54 -32.70 -5.67
N ALA A 227 4.39 -32.50 -4.36
CA ALA A 227 4.81 -33.51 -3.36
C ALA A 227 3.67 -34.36 -2.79
N ASP A 228 2.41 -34.05 -3.08
CA ASP A 228 1.26 -34.77 -2.53
C ASP A 228 0.40 -35.37 -3.66
N GLY A 229 0.47 -36.70 -3.82
CA GLY A 229 -0.60 -37.48 -4.43
C GLY A 229 -0.31 -38.16 -5.77
N GLU A 230 0.58 -39.15 -5.79
CA GLU A 230 0.30 -40.35 -6.59
C GLU A 230 -0.44 -41.34 -5.69
N ASP A 231 -1.76 -41.42 -5.85
CA ASP A 231 -2.53 -42.63 -5.65
C ASP A 231 -3.77 -42.52 -6.53
N GLY A 232 -3.86 -43.41 -7.52
CA GLY A 232 -4.93 -43.43 -8.50
C GLY A 232 -6.27 -43.83 -7.90
N LEU A 233 -7.35 -43.48 -8.60
CA LEU A 233 -8.37 -44.41 -9.09
C LEU A 233 -9.47 -43.62 -9.84
N ASN A 234 -9.67 -44.02 -11.10
CA ASN A 234 -10.92 -44.12 -11.86
C ASN A 234 -12.05 -43.09 -11.64
N GLY A 235 -12.28 -42.30 -12.70
CA GLY A 235 -13.55 -42.01 -13.36
C GLY A 235 -14.82 -41.86 -12.53
N VAL A 236 -15.47 -40.70 -12.70
CA VAL A 236 -16.93 -40.52 -12.86
C VAL A 236 -17.16 -39.04 -13.23
N ASP A 237 -17.72 -38.88 -14.42
CA ASP A 237 -18.87 -38.06 -14.79
C ASP A 237 -18.87 -36.53 -14.59
N GLU A 238 -19.34 -35.87 -15.66
CA GLU A 238 -19.63 -34.44 -15.78
C GLU A 238 -20.77 -34.05 -14.84
N GLY A 239 -20.62 -32.91 -14.15
CA GLY A 239 -21.68 -32.33 -13.35
C GLY A 239 -21.31 -30.92 -12.92
N ASP A 240 -21.98 -29.95 -13.52
CA ASP A 240 -22.04 -28.56 -13.11
C ASP A 240 -22.30 -28.45 -11.60
N ASP A 241 -21.44 -27.71 -10.88
CA ASP A 241 -21.78 -27.01 -9.64
C ASP A 241 -20.69 -25.95 -9.38
N PHE A 242 -20.86 -24.80 -10.02
CA PHE A 242 -20.09 -23.59 -9.77
C PHE A 242 -20.88 -22.70 -8.81
N ASP A 243 -21.09 -23.18 -7.58
CA ASP A 243 -21.61 -22.37 -6.49
C ASP A 243 -20.74 -22.52 -5.25
N GLU A 244 -20.64 -21.42 -4.50
CA GLU A 244 -20.19 -21.36 -3.11
C GLU A 244 -18.67 -21.29 -2.84
N TYR A 245 -18.09 -20.09 -2.96
CA TYR A 245 -17.24 -19.49 -1.91
C TYR A 245 -17.00 -17.99 -2.16
N ILE A 246 -18.02 -17.16 -1.95
CA ILE A 246 -17.80 -15.72 -1.71
C ILE A 246 -17.88 -15.53 -0.20
N GLY A 247 -16.72 -15.52 0.45
CA GLY A 247 -16.60 -15.08 1.84
C GLY A 247 -16.99 -13.60 1.92
N SER A 248 -18.25 -13.34 2.26
CA SER A 248 -18.78 -12.01 2.57
C SER A 248 -18.09 -11.49 3.83
N THR A 249 -17.02 -10.73 3.63
CA THR A 249 -16.54 -9.81 4.67
C THR A 249 -17.42 -8.57 4.58
N GLU A 250 -18.58 -8.60 5.24
CA GLU A 250 -19.37 -7.39 5.47
C GLU A 250 -18.55 -6.46 6.36
N MET A 251 -17.92 -5.46 5.75
CA MET A 251 -17.27 -4.37 6.46
C MET A 251 -18.38 -3.40 6.88
N ASN A 252 -18.65 -3.36 8.18
CA ASN A 252 -19.69 -2.53 8.77
C ASN A 252 -19.27 -1.05 8.66
N VAL A 253 -20.09 -0.25 7.97
CA VAL A 253 -19.83 1.18 7.70
C VAL A 253 -19.75 2.03 8.98
N LYS A 254 -20.13 1.47 10.14
CA LYS A 254 -20.10 2.15 11.44
C LYS A 254 -18.70 2.33 12.04
N ASP A 255 -17.69 1.59 11.57
CA ASP A 255 -16.34 1.67 12.15
C ASP A 255 -15.53 2.89 11.67
N PHE A 256 -16.13 3.78 10.85
CA PHE A 256 -15.47 4.97 10.31
C PHE A 256 -15.79 6.28 11.07
N GLU A 257 -16.71 6.28 12.05
CA GLU A 257 -17.09 7.50 12.79
C GLU A 257 -16.29 7.74 14.09
N ASP A 258 -15.50 6.79 14.57
CA ASP A 258 -14.72 6.93 15.82
C ASP A 258 -13.26 7.40 15.61
N LEU A 259 -12.95 8.02 14.47
CA LEU A 259 -11.61 8.50 14.11
C LEU A 259 -11.57 10.00 13.71
N GLN A 260 -12.46 10.81 14.30
CA GLN A 260 -12.35 12.27 14.36
C GLN A 260 -12.29 12.76 15.79
#